data_AF-A0A2G9UQV7-F1
#
_entry.id   AF-A0A2G9UQV7-F1
#
_cell.length_a   1.000
_cell.length_b   1.000
_cell.length_c   1.000
_cell.angle_alpha   90.00
_cell.angle_beta   90.00
_cell.angle_gamma   90.00
#
_symmetry.space_group_name_H-M   'P 1'
#
loop_
_entity.id
_entity.type
_entity.pdbx_description
1 polymer ?
#
loop_
_entity_poly.entity_id
_entity_poly.type
_entity_poly.pdbx_seq_one_letter_code
_entity_poly.pdbx_strand_id
1 'polypeptide(L)'
;MRSIGSAYDHIYVEGVGHLCGRLTAKLEAVRKDHEAAVEGKAQVEEELRKQTSAFNTVQNTVNASNMGQSAMAKELASVTTLCAERLAENNKLQETVQSLQGKIQSMELASTETAAKLKNTEERLNDLAKQKEEAMHELERSRAQEVETRSELEKIVAAKSEEIASLQRNIEELSSKSAEFNTVVDKLNTELSAKDVELEGVRQERNVVAAEKESAETQVPAMASKIQELEQKLVDLQNAMEAEQLKKLEDFEAQGSKLHGELSAANERNNELSNELKLNVEELARLSVQLQDTKVRADEADRIKSELEQLQKEDSELKEKFDRTMAEKEELASNEVAEAMQKVRSAEETKLAVEKVMEQLKSELAEKQREVTSLRLIEANANVMVSEAKQKIDLFNELEQDWQKKQLRLCEKIDELTIELEQAKNRTQSEEVNSLKRELAFTNSIIADQRRKEVKLQEEIEALKNFSADSVNLPLKPANREVKPRMYCDICETFDQHETEDCPKQEVQEEMVRTKPKKPPPPSREYCDYCEMFGHDTFACNTHDKKKKKDYTY
;
A
#
# COMPACT_ATOMS: atom_id res chain seq x y z
N MET A 1 158.51 -54.39 -183.83
CA MET A 1 157.88 -54.14 -185.17
C MET A 1 156.83 -53.06 -184.95
N ARG A 2 156.98 -51.87 -185.57
CA ARG A 2 156.25 -51.41 -186.78
C ARG A 2 154.73 -51.23 -186.52
N SER A 3 153.95 -50.25 -186.99
CA SER A 3 154.09 -49.07 -187.86
C SER A 3 152.63 -48.57 -188.14
N ILE A 4 152.42 -47.28 -188.51
CA ILE A 4 151.23 -46.69 -189.24
C ILE A 4 149.90 -46.56 -188.43
N GLY A 5 149.06 -45.51 -188.44
CA GLY A 5 148.95 -44.19 -189.12
C GLY A 5 147.62 -43.51 -188.69
N SER A 6 147.61 -42.24 -188.26
CA SER A 6 147.10 -41.03 -188.95
C SER A 6 145.59 -40.65 -188.76
N ALA A 7 145.36 -39.43 -188.22
CA ALA A 7 144.15 -38.55 -188.19
C ALA A 7 143.02 -38.79 -187.14
N TYR A 8 142.42 -37.79 -186.45
CA TYR A 8 142.76 -36.38 -186.07
C TYR A 8 141.67 -35.88 -185.06
N ASP A 9 142.10 -35.24 -183.95
CA ASP A 9 141.49 -34.18 -183.11
C ASP A 9 140.18 -34.23 -182.26
N HIS A 10 140.37 -33.73 -181.02
CA HIS A 10 139.51 -32.84 -180.18
C HIS A 10 138.58 -33.36 -179.03
N ILE A 11 138.98 -32.97 -177.80
CA ILE A 11 138.19 -32.57 -176.60
C ILE A 11 137.61 -33.68 -175.69
N TYR A 12 138.33 -34.02 -174.61
CA TYR A 12 137.84 -34.69 -173.38
C TYR A 12 138.81 -34.43 -172.21
N VAL A 13 138.35 -33.89 -171.05
CA VAL A 13 138.81 -34.04 -169.63
C VAL A 13 138.32 -32.82 -168.79
N GLU A 14 137.18 -32.92 -168.06
CA GLU A 14 136.85 -32.05 -166.86
C GLU A 14 135.58 -32.41 -166.03
N GLY A 15 134.96 -33.60 -166.15
CA GLY A 15 133.59 -33.84 -165.62
C GLY A 15 133.39 -34.56 -164.26
N VAL A 16 134.35 -35.30 -163.69
CA VAL A 16 134.04 -36.36 -162.68
C VAL A 16 134.35 -35.99 -161.22
N GLY A 17 135.27 -35.06 -160.93
CA GLY A 17 135.63 -34.69 -159.55
C GLY A 17 134.56 -33.93 -158.76
N HIS A 18 133.63 -33.27 -159.46
CA HIS A 18 132.67 -32.34 -158.84
C HIS A 18 131.44 -33.02 -158.18
N LEU A 19 131.27 -34.34 -158.34
CA LEU A 19 130.11 -35.06 -157.79
C LEU A 19 130.38 -35.66 -156.40
N CYS A 20 131.61 -36.14 -156.14
CA CYS A 20 131.92 -36.86 -154.90
C CYS A 20 131.97 -35.93 -153.67
N GLY A 21 132.49 -34.70 -153.81
CA GLY A 21 132.51 -33.71 -152.72
C GLY A 21 131.13 -33.23 -152.28
N ARG A 22 130.12 -33.31 -153.16
CA ARG A 22 128.74 -32.90 -152.85
C ARG A 22 127.99 -33.88 -151.94
N LEU A 23 128.35 -35.17 -151.94
CA LEU A 23 127.68 -36.19 -151.14
C LEU A 23 128.16 -36.19 -149.69
N THR A 24 129.47 -36.03 -149.45
CA THR A 24 130.03 -35.97 -148.09
C THR A 24 129.49 -34.78 -147.31
N ALA A 25 129.43 -33.60 -147.94
CA ALA A 25 128.89 -32.39 -147.32
C ALA A 25 127.40 -32.54 -146.94
N LYS A 26 126.62 -33.33 -147.69
CA LYS A 26 125.21 -33.60 -147.35
C LYS A 26 125.05 -34.52 -146.15
N LEU A 27 125.89 -35.55 -146.01
CA LEU A 27 125.83 -36.48 -144.88
C LEU A 27 126.19 -35.79 -143.56
N GLU A 28 127.19 -34.92 -143.59
CA GLU A 28 127.63 -34.16 -142.42
C GLU A 28 126.59 -33.13 -141.97
N ALA A 29 125.88 -32.50 -142.93
CA ALA A 29 124.72 -31.65 -142.65
C ALA A 29 123.58 -32.43 -141.97
N VAL A 30 123.21 -33.61 -142.49
CA VAL A 30 122.15 -34.44 -141.91
C VAL A 30 122.48 -34.90 -140.50
N ARG A 31 123.74 -35.25 -140.22
CA ARG A 31 124.14 -35.63 -138.85
C ARG A 31 124.00 -34.47 -137.88
N LYS A 32 124.44 -33.27 -138.28
CA LYS A 32 124.31 -32.06 -137.46
C LYS A 32 122.85 -31.71 -137.19
N ASP A 33 121.98 -31.86 -138.19
CA ASP A 33 120.54 -31.67 -138.04
C ASP A 33 119.93 -32.72 -137.09
N HIS A 34 120.40 -33.97 -137.14
CA HIS A 34 119.93 -35.02 -136.23
C HIS A 34 120.35 -34.79 -134.78
N GLU A 35 121.61 -34.41 -134.53
CA GLU A 35 122.09 -34.06 -133.20
C GLU A 35 121.32 -32.84 -132.64
N ALA A 36 121.09 -31.80 -133.46
CA ALA A 36 120.26 -30.66 -133.07
C ALA A 36 118.80 -31.03 -132.77
N ALA A 37 118.22 -31.98 -133.52
CA ALA A 37 116.86 -32.47 -133.28
C ALA A 37 116.76 -33.29 -131.99
N VAL A 38 117.76 -34.10 -131.67
CA VAL A 38 117.81 -34.88 -130.42
C VAL A 38 117.95 -33.96 -129.22
N GLU A 39 118.81 -32.94 -129.32
CA GLU A 39 119.01 -31.95 -128.28
C GLU A 39 117.77 -31.06 -128.09
N GLY A 40 117.10 -30.67 -129.18
CA GLY A 40 115.81 -30.00 -129.14
C GLY A 40 114.71 -30.85 -128.51
N LYS A 41 114.66 -32.16 -128.81
CA LYS A 41 113.73 -33.09 -128.16
C LYS A 41 113.98 -33.19 -126.66
N ALA A 42 115.23 -33.34 -126.24
CA ALA A 42 115.59 -33.40 -124.82
C ALA A 42 115.21 -32.11 -124.07
N GLN A 43 115.39 -30.94 -124.70
CA GLN A 43 114.94 -29.67 -124.14
C GLN A 43 113.41 -29.60 -123.98
N VAL A 44 112.65 -30.07 -124.97
CA VAL A 44 111.18 -30.11 -124.90
C VAL A 44 110.71 -31.09 -123.83
N GLU A 45 111.33 -32.26 -123.71
CA GLU A 45 110.98 -33.25 -122.68
C GLU A 45 111.28 -32.73 -121.26
N GLU A 46 112.39 -32.03 -121.07
CA GLU A 46 112.72 -31.37 -119.80
C GLU A 46 111.74 -30.23 -119.48
N GLU A 47 111.34 -29.44 -120.47
CA GLU A 47 110.37 -28.35 -120.28
C GLU A 47 108.97 -28.91 -119.95
N LEU A 48 108.57 -30.00 -120.61
CA LEU A 48 107.32 -30.70 -120.30
C LEU A 48 107.34 -31.29 -118.89
N ARG A 49 108.48 -31.83 -118.44
CA ARG A 49 108.67 -32.33 -117.08
C ARG A 49 108.54 -31.20 -116.06
N LYS A 50 109.16 -30.04 -116.30
CA LYS A 50 109.02 -28.84 -115.46
C LYS A 50 107.57 -28.35 -115.40
N GLN A 51 106.89 -28.26 -116.53
CA GLN A 51 105.48 -27.86 -116.60
C GLN A 51 104.57 -28.84 -115.85
N THR A 52 104.82 -30.15 -115.98
CA THR A 52 104.08 -31.18 -115.24
C THR A 52 104.29 -31.05 -113.73
N SER A 53 105.52 -30.80 -113.29
CA SER A 53 105.82 -30.55 -111.87
C SER A 53 105.15 -29.28 -111.36
N ALA A 54 105.15 -28.20 -112.14
CA ALA A 54 104.50 -26.94 -111.80
C ALA A 54 102.98 -27.12 -111.71
N PHE A 55 102.38 -27.81 -112.68
CA PHE A 55 100.94 -28.13 -112.69
C PHE A 55 100.55 -28.97 -111.47
N ASN A 56 101.31 -30.02 -111.14
CA ASN A 56 101.05 -30.83 -109.94
C ASN A 56 101.15 -30.00 -108.66
N THR A 57 102.09 -29.05 -108.59
CA THR A 57 102.21 -28.13 -107.44
C THR A 57 101.00 -27.21 -107.32
N VAL A 58 100.54 -26.64 -108.44
CA VAL A 58 99.35 -25.79 -108.47
C VAL A 58 98.10 -26.60 -108.11
N GLN A 59 97.94 -27.80 -108.66
CA GLN A 59 96.80 -28.66 -108.36
C GLN A 59 96.75 -29.06 -106.88
N ASN A 60 97.90 -29.40 -106.29
CA ASN A 60 97.98 -29.66 -104.84
C ASN A 60 97.62 -28.42 -104.01
N THR A 61 98.05 -27.24 -104.42
CA THR A 61 97.74 -25.96 -103.76
C THR A 61 96.24 -25.63 -103.87
N VAL A 62 95.63 -25.83 -105.03
CA VAL A 62 94.19 -25.65 -105.26
C VAL A 62 93.38 -26.64 -104.43
N ASN A 63 93.79 -27.92 -104.38
CA ASN A 63 93.13 -28.93 -103.56
C ASN A 63 93.19 -28.57 -102.07
N ALA A 64 94.36 -28.14 -101.57
CA ALA A 64 94.52 -27.68 -100.20
C ALA A 64 93.65 -26.43 -99.91
N SER A 65 93.58 -25.49 -100.85
CA SER A 65 92.72 -24.31 -100.74
C SER A 65 91.23 -24.67 -100.71
N ASN A 66 90.76 -25.58 -101.57
CA ASN A 66 89.39 -26.08 -101.56
C ASN A 66 89.03 -26.80 -100.25
N MET A 67 89.96 -27.60 -99.71
CA MET A 67 89.77 -28.21 -98.39
C MET A 67 89.68 -27.15 -97.28
N GLY A 68 90.52 -26.11 -97.34
CA GLY A 68 90.47 -24.96 -96.43
C GLY A 68 89.16 -24.16 -96.53
N GLN A 69 88.66 -23.91 -97.75
CA GLN A 69 87.37 -23.27 -97.99
C GLN A 69 86.21 -24.11 -97.46
N SER A 70 86.25 -25.44 -97.65
CA SER A 70 85.23 -26.35 -97.11
C SER A 70 85.22 -26.36 -95.57
N ALA A 71 86.40 -26.35 -94.94
CA ALA A 71 86.51 -26.24 -93.49
C ALA A 71 85.96 -24.90 -92.97
N MET A 72 86.34 -23.79 -93.60
CA MET A 72 85.83 -22.46 -93.25
C MET A 72 84.31 -22.35 -93.44
N ALA A 73 83.76 -22.94 -94.50
CA ALA A 73 82.31 -22.97 -94.73
C ALA A 73 81.56 -23.74 -93.63
N LYS A 74 82.13 -24.85 -93.12
CA LYS A 74 81.57 -25.59 -91.98
C LYS A 74 81.61 -24.77 -90.69
N GLU A 75 82.72 -24.10 -90.41
CA GLU A 75 82.85 -23.22 -89.23
C GLU A 75 81.85 -22.04 -89.31
N LEU A 76 81.72 -21.40 -90.48
CA LEU A 76 80.73 -20.34 -90.69
C LEU A 76 79.28 -20.83 -90.49
N ALA A 77 78.95 -22.03 -90.95
CA ALA A 77 77.62 -22.63 -90.73
C ALA A 77 77.37 -22.91 -89.23
N SER A 78 78.39 -23.40 -88.51
CA SER A 78 78.34 -23.63 -87.06
C SER A 78 78.10 -22.32 -86.30
N VAL A 79 78.89 -21.28 -86.59
CA VAL A 79 78.74 -19.95 -85.99
C VAL A 79 77.36 -19.36 -86.30
N THR A 80 76.87 -19.51 -87.54
CA THR A 80 75.53 -19.02 -87.92
C THR A 80 74.43 -19.71 -87.10
N THR A 81 74.56 -21.02 -86.88
CA THR A 81 73.62 -21.81 -86.07
C THR A 81 73.64 -21.34 -84.61
N LEU A 82 74.83 -21.19 -84.02
CA LEU A 82 74.99 -20.66 -82.67
C LEU A 82 74.42 -19.24 -82.52
N CYS A 83 74.64 -18.36 -83.51
CA CYS A 83 74.04 -17.03 -83.52
C CYS A 83 72.50 -17.09 -83.55
N ALA A 84 71.91 -18.00 -84.33
CA ALA A 84 70.47 -18.19 -84.38
C ALA A 84 69.90 -18.72 -83.04
N GLU A 85 70.56 -19.68 -82.41
CA GLU A 85 70.19 -20.20 -81.09
C GLU A 85 70.25 -19.11 -80.01
N ARG A 86 71.33 -18.31 -79.99
CA ARG A 86 71.48 -17.18 -79.06
C ARG A 86 70.44 -16.09 -79.29
N LEU A 87 70.06 -15.83 -80.53
CA LEU A 87 68.99 -14.89 -80.85
C LEU A 87 67.63 -15.40 -80.32
N ALA A 88 67.35 -16.69 -80.52
CA ALA A 88 66.13 -17.32 -80.00
C ALA A 88 66.08 -17.32 -78.46
N GLU A 89 67.20 -17.58 -77.80
CA GLU A 89 67.33 -17.50 -76.34
C GLU A 89 67.12 -16.07 -75.82
N ASN A 90 67.73 -15.07 -76.47
CA ASN A 90 67.50 -13.65 -76.15
C ASN A 90 66.05 -13.24 -76.30
N ASN A 91 65.36 -13.69 -77.36
CA ASN A 91 63.94 -13.40 -77.54
C ASN A 91 63.09 -14.02 -76.42
N LYS A 92 63.37 -15.27 -76.02
CA LYS A 92 62.68 -15.90 -74.87
C LYS A 92 62.93 -15.14 -73.57
N LEU A 93 64.18 -14.75 -73.30
CA LEU A 93 64.51 -13.95 -72.13
C LEU A 93 63.79 -12.60 -72.16
N GLN A 94 63.72 -11.94 -73.31
CA GLN A 94 62.99 -10.69 -73.48
C GLN A 94 61.49 -10.84 -73.18
N GLU A 95 60.85 -11.92 -73.64
CA GLU A 95 59.44 -12.22 -73.31
C GLU A 95 59.25 -12.43 -71.80
N THR A 96 60.17 -13.16 -71.14
CA THR A 96 60.08 -13.36 -69.69
C THR A 96 60.26 -12.07 -68.90
N VAL A 97 61.18 -11.19 -69.33
CA VAL A 97 61.39 -9.86 -68.73
C VAL A 97 60.14 -9.01 -68.88
N GLN A 98 59.52 -8.99 -70.06
CA GLN A 98 58.26 -8.25 -70.29
C GLN A 98 57.12 -8.79 -69.41
N SER A 99 57.00 -10.11 -69.27
CA SER A 99 56.01 -10.73 -68.38
C SER A 99 56.22 -10.35 -66.91
N LEU A 100 57.47 -10.41 -66.44
CA LEU A 100 57.82 -10.04 -65.06
C LEU A 100 57.61 -8.54 -64.81
N GLN A 101 57.95 -7.67 -65.78
CA GLN A 101 57.67 -6.24 -65.70
C GLN A 101 56.18 -5.97 -65.57
N GLY A 102 55.32 -6.65 -66.36
CA GLY A 102 53.87 -6.54 -66.23
C GLY A 102 53.35 -6.99 -64.86
N LYS A 103 53.91 -8.08 -64.31
CA LYS A 103 53.55 -8.54 -62.96
C LYS A 103 53.97 -7.54 -61.88
N ILE A 104 55.19 -6.99 -61.96
CA ILE A 104 55.67 -5.97 -61.01
C ILE A 104 54.75 -4.75 -61.04
N GLN A 105 54.42 -4.23 -62.23
CA GLN A 105 53.48 -3.10 -62.36
C GLN A 105 52.10 -3.41 -61.76
N SER A 106 51.57 -4.62 -62.00
CA SER A 106 50.28 -5.02 -61.40
C SER A 106 50.33 -5.10 -59.87
N MET A 107 51.45 -5.57 -59.31
CA MET A 107 51.67 -5.64 -57.86
C MET A 107 51.87 -4.25 -57.25
N GLU A 108 52.58 -3.35 -57.93
CA GLU A 108 52.73 -1.95 -57.50
C GLU A 108 51.37 -1.23 -57.47
N LEU A 109 50.53 -1.42 -58.49
CA LEU A 109 49.17 -0.90 -58.50
C LEU A 109 48.32 -1.48 -57.36
N ALA A 110 48.36 -2.79 -57.13
CA ALA A 110 47.65 -3.40 -56.00
C ALA A 110 48.16 -2.91 -54.64
N SER A 111 49.48 -2.71 -54.49
CA SER A 111 50.09 -2.19 -53.27
C SER A 111 49.68 -0.75 -53.00
N THR A 112 49.62 0.10 -54.02
CA THR A 112 49.16 1.49 -53.86
C THR A 112 47.67 1.56 -53.54
N GLU A 113 46.85 0.70 -54.15
CA GLU A 113 45.43 0.61 -53.84
C GLU A 113 45.17 0.14 -52.39
N THR A 114 45.90 -0.88 -51.93
CA THR A 114 45.79 -1.36 -50.54
C THR A 114 46.28 -0.33 -49.53
N ALA A 115 47.36 0.40 -49.82
CA ALA A 115 47.83 1.50 -48.99
C ALA A 115 46.80 2.64 -48.90
N ALA A 116 46.13 2.98 -50.01
CA ALA A 116 45.05 3.97 -50.02
C ALA A 116 43.83 3.51 -49.20
N LYS A 117 43.44 2.23 -49.33
CA LYS A 117 42.37 1.64 -48.51
C LYS A 117 42.72 1.66 -47.03
N LEU A 118 43.95 1.30 -46.67
CA LEU A 118 44.43 1.32 -45.29
C LEU A 118 44.33 2.72 -44.68
N LYS A 119 44.84 3.73 -45.40
CA LYS A 119 44.76 5.13 -44.97
C LYS A 119 43.32 5.59 -44.72
N ASN A 120 42.41 5.25 -45.63
CA ASN A 120 40.99 5.57 -45.47
C ASN A 120 40.39 4.88 -44.23
N THR A 121 40.73 3.61 -43.99
CA THR A 121 40.26 2.90 -42.79
C THR A 121 40.82 3.49 -41.50
N GLU A 122 42.08 3.96 -41.49
CA GLU A 122 42.69 4.64 -40.34
C GLU A 122 41.99 5.98 -40.06
N GLU A 123 41.72 6.79 -41.09
CA GLU A 123 40.95 8.04 -40.96
C GLU A 123 39.55 7.76 -40.38
N ARG A 124 38.85 6.75 -40.90
CA ARG A 124 37.51 6.37 -40.40
C ARG A 124 37.53 5.88 -38.95
N LEU A 125 38.58 5.16 -38.55
CA LEU A 125 38.73 4.72 -37.15
C LEU A 125 38.98 5.89 -36.20
N ASN A 126 39.78 6.87 -36.62
CA ASN A 126 40.01 8.08 -35.84
C ASN A 126 38.73 8.91 -35.68
N ASP A 127 37.93 9.05 -36.75
CA ASP A 127 36.64 9.75 -36.68
C ASP A 127 35.66 9.04 -35.73
N LEU A 128 35.59 7.70 -35.81
CA LEU A 128 34.77 6.90 -34.89
C LEU A 128 35.25 7.00 -33.43
N ALA A 129 36.57 7.03 -33.20
CA ALA A 129 37.13 7.21 -31.87
C ALA A 129 36.74 8.58 -31.29
N LYS A 130 36.83 9.65 -32.10
CA LYS A 130 36.42 11.00 -31.70
C LYS A 130 34.92 11.06 -31.38
N GLN A 131 34.07 10.49 -32.23
CA GLN A 131 32.63 10.43 -31.99
C GLN A 131 32.29 9.67 -30.69
N LYS A 132 33.02 8.59 -30.40
CA LYS A 132 32.86 7.84 -29.14
C LYS A 132 33.23 8.68 -27.92
N GLU A 133 34.33 9.43 -27.97
CA GLU A 133 34.74 10.32 -26.88
C GLU A 133 33.71 11.44 -26.65
N GLU A 134 33.20 12.04 -27.72
CA GLU A 134 32.14 13.06 -27.64
C GLU A 134 30.86 12.49 -27.00
N ALA A 135 30.43 11.29 -27.42
CA ALA A 135 29.27 10.62 -26.85
C ALA A 135 29.47 10.24 -25.38
N MET A 136 30.68 9.81 -24.99
CA MET A 136 31.00 9.54 -23.59
C MET A 136 30.93 10.81 -22.73
N HIS A 137 31.48 11.92 -23.20
CA HIS A 137 31.39 13.20 -22.50
C HIS A 137 29.96 13.71 -22.37
N GLU A 138 29.11 13.49 -23.37
CA GLU A 138 27.69 13.82 -23.30
C GLU A 138 26.96 12.99 -22.23
N LEU A 139 27.18 11.67 -22.23
CA LEU A 139 26.63 10.77 -21.21
C LEU A 139 27.09 11.14 -19.80
N GLU A 140 28.36 11.53 -19.63
CA GLU A 140 28.90 11.92 -18.34
C GLU A 140 28.29 13.24 -17.84
N ARG A 141 28.04 14.20 -18.74
CA ARG A 141 27.30 15.44 -18.42
C ARG A 141 25.83 15.16 -18.05
N SER A 142 25.15 14.30 -18.80
CA SER A 142 23.77 13.90 -18.48
C SER A 142 23.68 13.18 -17.14
N ARG A 143 24.62 12.27 -16.84
CA ARG A 143 24.71 11.58 -15.55
C ARG A 143 24.96 12.55 -14.39
N ALA A 144 25.81 13.56 -14.59
CA ALA A 144 26.04 14.58 -13.56
C ALA A 144 24.76 15.39 -13.26
N GLN A 145 24.01 15.78 -14.29
CA GLN A 145 22.72 16.44 -14.14
C GLN A 145 21.67 15.54 -13.45
N GLU A 146 21.64 14.25 -13.76
CA GLU A 146 20.75 13.29 -13.10
C GLU A 146 21.08 13.15 -11.61
N VAL A 147 22.38 13.12 -11.24
CA VAL A 147 22.81 13.07 -9.84
C VAL A 147 22.42 14.35 -9.08
N GLU A 148 22.57 15.52 -9.71
CA GLU A 148 22.18 16.81 -9.12
C GLU A 148 20.67 16.89 -8.88
N THR A 149 19.87 16.58 -9.90
CA THR A 149 18.40 16.56 -9.80
C THR A 149 17.91 15.56 -8.76
N ARG A 150 18.53 14.38 -8.68
CA ARG A 150 18.23 13.38 -7.65
C ARG A 150 18.52 13.88 -6.24
N SER A 151 19.67 14.53 -6.03
CA SER A 151 20.03 15.15 -4.75
C SER A 151 19.01 16.21 -4.32
N GLU A 152 18.51 17.00 -5.27
CA GLU A 152 17.51 18.03 -5.02
C GLU A 152 16.13 17.43 -4.68
N LEU A 153 15.72 16.37 -5.38
CA LEU A 153 14.52 15.60 -5.05
C LEU A 153 14.63 14.95 -3.67
N GLU A 154 15.79 14.38 -3.30
CA GLU A 154 16.02 13.79 -1.97
C GLU A 154 15.86 14.84 -0.85
N LYS A 155 16.34 16.07 -1.05
CA LYS A 155 16.11 17.19 -0.11
C LYS A 155 14.63 17.54 0.03
N ILE A 156 13.90 17.59 -1.09
CA ILE A 156 12.45 17.89 -1.08
C ILE A 156 11.69 16.78 -0.34
N VAL A 157 12.01 15.51 -0.61
CA VAL A 157 11.38 14.36 0.06
C VAL A 157 11.67 14.40 1.56
N ALA A 158 12.89 14.71 1.97
CA ALA A 158 13.24 14.86 3.40
C ALA A 158 12.42 15.97 4.08
N ALA A 159 12.37 17.17 3.46
CA ALA A 159 11.59 18.29 3.98
C ALA A 159 10.09 17.97 4.08
N LYS A 160 9.52 17.30 3.07
CA LYS A 160 8.11 16.89 3.08
C LYS A 160 7.83 15.79 4.11
N SER A 161 8.77 14.88 4.32
CA SER A 161 8.64 13.86 5.37
C SER A 161 8.61 14.48 6.77
N GLU A 162 9.41 15.52 7.00
CA GLU A 162 9.40 16.27 8.26
C GLU A 162 8.09 17.06 8.45
N GLU A 163 7.57 17.68 7.39
CA GLU A 163 6.26 18.36 7.40
C GLU A 163 5.13 17.38 7.74
N ILE A 164 5.10 16.20 7.10
CA ILE A 164 4.14 15.14 7.39
C ILE A 164 4.24 14.69 8.86
N ALA A 165 5.45 14.46 9.37
CA ALA A 165 5.65 14.07 10.77
C ALA A 165 5.15 15.16 11.73
N SER A 166 5.31 16.44 11.40
CA SER A 166 4.78 17.55 12.20
C SER A 166 3.24 17.60 12.20
N LEU A 167 2.61 17.40 11.03
CA LEU A 167 1.16 17.36 10.90
C LEU A 167 0.56 16.15 11.62
N GLN A 168 1.22 14.99 11.57
CA GLN A 168 0.80 13.80 12.32
C GLN A 168 0.79 14.04 13.84
N ARG A 169 1.84 14.67 14.39
CA ARG A 169 1.86 15.05 15.81
C ARG A 169 0.72 16.01 16.17
N ASN A 170 0.45 17.00 15.32
CA ASN A 170 -0.64 17.94 15.55
C ASN A 170 -2.01 17.24 15.52
N ILE A 171 -2.21 16.27 14.63
CA ILE A 171 -3.44 15.46 14.57
C ILE A 171 -3.59 14.62 15.84
N GLU A 172 -2.52 13.97 16.31
CA GLU A 172 -2.54 13.21 17.57
C GLU A 172 -2.87 14.10 18.77
N GLU A 173 -2.29 15.30 18.84
CA GLU A 173 -2.58 16.27 19.90
C GLU A 173 -4.04 16.73 19.87
N LEU A 174 -4.56 17.08 18.69
CA LEU A 174 -5.97 17.47 18.51
C LEU A 174 -6.92 16.31 18.83
N SER A 175 -6.55 15.08 18.46
CA SER A 175 -7.32 13.88 18.80
C SER A 175 -7.35 13.63 20.31
N SER A 176 -6.23 13.82 21.02
CA SER A 176 -6.17 13.73 22.48
C SER A 176 -7.07 14.77 23.13
N LYS A 177 -6.98 16.04 22.70
CA LYS A 177 -7.85 17.13 23.17
C LYS A 177 -9.33 16.86 22.90
N SER A 178 -9.66 16.31 21.73
CA SER A 178 -11.04 15.94 21.41
C SER A 178 -11.55 14.82 22.32
N ALA A 179 -10.71 13.82 22.65
CA ALA A 179 -11.07 12.77 23.59
C ALA A 179 -11.30 13.34 24.99
N GLU A 180 -10.43 14.23 25.46
CA GLU A 180 -10.60 14.94 26.74
C GLU A 180 -11.92 15.73 26.77
N PHE A 181 -12.23 16.51 25.74
CA PHE A 181 -13.51 17.23 25.66
C PHE A 181 -14.71 16.28 25.67
N ASN A 182 -14.66 15.16 24.96
CA ASN A 182 -15.73 14.16 24.99
C ASN A 182 -15.93 13.62 26.42
N THR A 183 -14.85 13.31 27.15
CA THR A 183 -15.00 12.86 28.55
C THR A 183 -15.61 13.92 29.47
N VAL A 184 -15.34 15.20 29.22
CA VAL A 184 -15.96 16.31 29.97
C VAL A 184 -17.44 16.42 29.63
N VAL A 185 -17.79 16.33 28.35
CA VAL A 185 -19.19 16.33 27.90
C VAL A 185 -19.96 15.16 28.50
N ASP A 186 -19.39 13.95 28.52
CA ASP A 186 -20.02 12.78 29.13
C ASP A 186 -20.24 12.98 30.63
N LYS A 187 -19.25 13.52 31.35
CA LYS A 187 -19.40 13.86 32.78
C LYS A 187 -20.52 14.88 33.00
N LEU A 188 -20.51 15.99 32.26
CA LEU A 188 -21.55 17.01 32.37
C LEU A 188 -22.95 16.46 32.05
N ASN A 189 -23.08 15.57 31.05
CA ASN A 189 -24.34 14.90 30.75
C ASN A 189 -24.79 13.98 31.89
N THR A 190 -23.87 13.25 32.53
CA THR A 190 -24.21 12.40 33.69
C THR A 190 -24.64 13.23 34.90
N GLU A 191 -23.96 14.36 35.15
CA GLU A 191 -24.32 15.30 36.21
C GLU A 191 -25.68 15.97 35.93
N LEU A 192 -25.93 16.39 34.69
CA LEU A 192 -27.20 16.98 34.27
C LEU A 192 -28.35 15.98 34.47
N SER A 193 -28.16 14.73 34.02
CA SER A 193 -29.15 13.67 34.21
C SER A 193 -29.41 13.38 35.69
N ALA A 194 -28.37 13.40 36.54
CA ALA A 194 -28.54 13.24 37.99
C ALA A 194 -29.34 14.40 38.59
N LYS A 195 -29.07 15.63 38.15
CA LYS A 195 -29.82 16.83 38.58
C LYS A 195 -31.26 16.84 38.10
N ASP A 196 -31.54 16.32 36.90
CA ASP A 196 -32.90 16.16 36.40
C ASP A 196 -33.70 15.16 37.25
N VAL A 197 -33.08 14.04 37.66
CA VAL A 197 -33.71 13.08 38.58
C VAL A 197 -33.98 13.70 39.95
N GLU A 198 -33.01 14.46 40.50
CA GLU A 198 -33.18 15.17 41.76
C GLU A 198 -34.31 16.20 41.70
N LEU A 199 -34.37 17.00 40.62
CA LEU A 199 -35.45 17.97 40.38
C LEU A 199 -36.82 17.30 40.26
N GLU A 200 -36.91 16.15 39.61
CA GLU A 200 -38.17 15.42 39.50
C GLU A 200 -38.60 14.84 40.87
N GLY A 201 -37.65 14.39 41.69
CA GLY A 201 -37.89 14.03 43.09
C GLY A 201 -38.47 15.19 43.90
N VAL A 202 -37.84 16.36 43.85
CA VAL A 202 -38.34 17.58 44.53
C VAL A 202 -39.72 17.99 44.01
N ARG A 203 -39.98 17.85 42.71
CA ARG A 203 -41.32 18.12 42.14
C ARG A 203 -42.37 17.16 42.69
N GLN A 204 -42.06 15.87 42.82
CA GLN A 204 -42.96 14.89 43.42
C GLN A 204 -43.23 15.21 44.88
N GLU A 205 -42.21 15.49 45.68
CA GLU A 205 -42.34 15.90 47.08
C GLU A 205 -43.23 17.15 47.21
N ARG A 206 -42.97 18.18 46.39
CA ARG A 206 -43.80 19.38 46.35
C ARG A 206 -45.26 19.07 46.04
N ASN A 207 -45.53 18.16 45.11
CA ASN A 207 -46.90 17.77 44.76
C ASN A 207 -47.59 17.02 45.92
N VAL A 208 -46.87 16.16 46.63
CA VAL A 208 -47.38 15.48 47.84
C VAL A 208 -47.72 16.52 48.91
N VAL A 209 -46.79 17.43 49.22
CA VAL A 209 -47.02 18.50 50.20
C VAL A 209 -48.18 19.40 49.78
N ALA A 210 -48.34 19.70 48.48
CA ALA A 210 -49.47 20.47 47.99
C ALA A 210 -50.80 19.74 48.21
N ALA A 211 -50.86 18.43 47.97
CA ALA A 211 -52.06 17.63 48.22
C ALA A 211 -52.38 17.52 49.73
N GLU A 212 -51.36 17.34 50.57
CA GLU A 212 -51.53 17.37 52.03
C GLU A 212 -52.03 18.73 52.52
N LYS A 213 -51.49 19.82 51.96
CA LYS A 213 -51.93 21.19 52.23
C LYS A 213 -53.40 21.38 51.85
N GLU A 214 -53.81 20.94 50.65
CA GLU A 214 -55.21 21.04 50.20
C GLU A 214 -56.16 20.22 51.09
N SER A 215 -55.73 19.01 51.50
CA SER A 215 -56.46 18.20 52.48
C SER A 215 -56.57 18.90 53.85
N ALA A 216 -55.50 19.54 54.33
CA ALA A 216 -55.55 20.30 55.58
C ALA A 216 -56.45 21.54 55.44
N GLU A 217 -56.35 22.29 54.34
CA GLU A 217 -57.17 23.47 54.03
C GLU A 217 -58.67 23.13 53.94
N THR A 218 -59.04 21.91 53.52
CA THR A 218 -60.44 21.45 53.53
C THR A 218 -60.90 20.94 54.91
N GLN A 219 -60.01 20.36 55.71
CA GLN A 219 -60.32 19.89 57.07
C GLN A 219 -60.49 21.04 58.08
N VAL A 220 -59.71 22.12 57.96
CA VAL A 220 -59.80 23.29 58.86
C VAL A 220 -61.21 23.90 58.94
N PRO A 221 -61.89 24.26 57.83
CA PRO A 221 -63.24 24.82 57.88
C PRO A 221 -64.26 23.78 58.35
N ALA A 222 -64.08 22.49 58.05
CA ALA A 222 -64.94 21.43 58.57
C ALA A 222 -64.84 21.31 60.11
N MET A 223 -63.62 21.38 60.65
CA MET A 223 -63.42 21.42 62.10
C MET A 223 -63.94 22.71 62.72
N ALA A 224 -63.73 23.86 62.09
CA ALA A 224 -64.25 25.15 62.55
C ALA A 224 -65.79 25.14 62.62
N SER A 225 -66.46 24.61 61.59
CA SER A 225 -67.92 24.43 61.58
C SER A 225 -68.38 23.53 62.74
N LYS A 226 -67.63 22.46 63.03
CA LYS A 226 -67.96 21.54 64.12
C LYS A 226 -67.73 22.15 65.51
N ILE A 227 -66.70 22.98 65.66
CA ILE A 227 -66.49 23.79 66.87
C ILE A 227 -67.65 24.74 67.06
N GLN A 228 -68.06 25.47 66.02
CA GLN A 228 -69.20 26.40 66.08
C GLN A 228 -70.51 25.69 66.46
N GLU A 229 -70.76 24.48 65.94
CA GLU A 229 -71.91 23.66 66.36
C GLU A 229 -71.86 23.26 67.85
N LEU A 230 -70.68 22.91 68.36
CA LEU A 230 -70.49 22.54 69.77
C LEU A 230 -70.62 23.76 70.69
N GLU A 231 -70.08 24.91 70.30
CA GLU A 231 -70.25 26.18 70.99
C GLU A 231 -71.73 26.57 71.07
N GLN A 232 -72.47 26.45 69.95
CA GLN A 232 -73.92 26.71 69.95
C GLN A 232 -74.67 25.77 70.90
N LYS A 233 -74.36 24.47 70.88
CA LYS A 233 -74.96 23.49 71.81
C LYS A 233 -74.66 23.81 73.28
N LEU A 234 -73.45 24.29 73.58
CA LEU A 234 -73.10 24.71 74.94
C LEU A 234 -73.93 25.91 75.37
N VAL A 235 -74.08 26.92 74.51
CA VAL A 235 -74.92 28.10 74.78
C VAL A 235 -76.38 27.68 74.98
N ASP A 236 -76.91 26.81 74.14
CA ASP A 236 -78.29 26.33 74.25
C ASP A 236 -78.51 25.56 75.58
N LEU A 237 -77.57 24.69 75.97
CA LEU A 237 -77.62 23.98 77.25
C LEU A 237 -77.51 24.94 78.45
N GLN A 238 -76.66 25.96 78.35
CA GLN A 238 -76.47 26.96 79.39
C GLN A 238 -77.74 27.81 79.58
N ASN A 239 -78.35 28.28 78.49
CA ASN A 239 -79.63 28.98 78.52
C ASN A 239 -80.76 28.11 79.10
N ALA A 240 -80.79 26.81 78.78
CA ALA A 240 -81.78 25.89 79.34
C ALA A 240 -81.59 25.70 80.86
N MET A 241 -80.33 25.58 81.33
CA MET A 241 -80.01 25.55 82.76
C MET A 241 -80.42 26.83 83.47
N GLU A 242 -80.13 28.00 82.90
CA GLU A 242 -80.50 29.30 83.47
C GLU A 242 -82.01 29.46 83.57
N ALA A 243 -82.76 29.06 82.53
CA ALA A 243 -84.22 29.07 82.56
C ALA A 243 -84.80 28.15 83.65
N GLU A 244 -84.21 26.97 83.86
CA GLU A 244 -84.62 26.06 84.93
C GLU A 244 -84.31 26.63 86.33
N GLN A 245 -83.15 27.27 86.48
CA GLN A 245 -82.78 27.96 87.72
C GLN A 245 -83.72 29.14 88.03
N LEU A 246 -84.08 29.94 87.01
CA LEU A 246 -85.01 31.05 87.15
C LEU A 246 -86.39 30.58 87.60
N LYS A 247 -86.91 29.50 86.99
CA LYS A 247 -88.18 28.90 87.38
C LYS A 247 -88.18 28.41 88.82
N LYS A 248 -87.08 27.77 89.27
CA LYS A 248 -86.91 27.35 90.68
C LYS A 248 -86.90 28.55 91.63
N LEU A 249 -86.29 29.66 91.23
CA LEU A 249 -86.30 30.92 91.99
C LEU A 249 -87.72 31.48 92.12
N GLU A 250 -88.48 31.55 91.03
CA GLU A 250 -89.89 32.00 91.05
C GLU A 250 -90.76 31.11 91.96
N ASP A 251 -90.58 29.78 91.91
CA ASP A 251 -91.27 28.84 92.78
C ASP A 251 -90.93 29.09 94.27
N PHE A 252 -89.65 29.33 94.60
CA PHE A 252 -89.23 29.66 95.95
C PHE A 252 -89.77 31.01 96.43
N GLU A 253 -89.82 32.03 95.58
CA GLU A 253 -90.41 33.33 95.90
C GLU A 253 -91.93 33.23 96.16
N ALA A 254 -92.65 32.47 95.33
CA ALA A 254 -94.07 32.21 95.52
C ALA A 254 -94.32 31.47 96.85
N GLN A 255 -93.48 30.49 97.19
CA GLN A 255 -93.54 29.79 98.47
C GLN A 255 -93.23 30.74 99.64
N GLY A 256 -92.23 31.61 99.50
CA GLY A 256 -91.88 32.64 100.49
C GLY A 256 -93.03 33.61 100.74
N SER A 257 -93.69 34.09 99.68
CA SER A 257 -94.86 34.97 99.77
C SER A 257 -96.03 34.30 100.49
N LYS A 258 -96.29 33.03 100.19
CA LYS A 258 -97.33 32.24 100.86
C LYS A 258 -97.05 32.09 102.37
N LEU A 259 -95.83 31.69 102.73
CA LEU A 259 -95.42 31.55 104.14
C LEU A 259 -95.48 32.90 104.88
N HIS A 260 -95.13 34.00 104.21
CA HIS A 260 -95.26 35.34 104.79
C HIS A 260 -96.73 35.70 105.07
N GLY A 261 -97.64 35.36 104.15
CA GLY A 261 -99.08 35.53 104.36
C GLY A 261 -99.61 34.70 105.53
N GLU A 262 -99.21 33.43 105.64
CA GLU A 262 -99.56 32.56 106.76
C GLU A 262 -99.04 33.10 108.10
N LEU A 263 -97.81 33.62 108.12
CA LEU A 263 -97.21 34.25 109.30
C LEU A 263 -97.98 35.52 109.72
N SER A 264 -98.38 36.36 108.76
CA SER A 264 -99.17 37.56 109.02
C SER A 264 -100.54 37.20 109.63
N ALA A 265 -101.22 36.21 109.07
CA ALA A 265 -102.51 35.74 109.59
C ALA A 265 -102.37 35.14 111.00
N ALA A 266 -101.30 34.38 111.26
CA ALA A 266 -101.01 33.88 112.60
C ALA A 266 -100.75 35.03 113.59
N ASN A 267 -100.08 36.09 113.16
CA ASN A 267 -99.79 37.26 113.99
C ASN A 267 -101.05 38.09 114.30
N GLU A 268 -101.95 38.28 113.33
CA GLU A 268 -103.28 38.87 113.57
C GLU A 268 -104.07 38.05 114.59
N ARG A 269 -104.10 36.72 114.43
CA ARG A 269 -104.78 35.82 115.37
C ARG A 269 -104.18 35.87 116.77
N ASN A 270 -102.86 36.03 116.87
CA ASN A 270 -102.18 36.19 118.16
C ASN A 270 -102.53 37.54 118.81
N ASN A 271 -102.67 38.62 118.02
CA ASN A 271 -103.16 39.91 118.52
C ASN A 271 -104.62 39.85 118.98
N GLU A 272 -105.49 39.12 118.27
CA GLU A 272 -106.87 38.86 118.69
C GLU A 272 -106.91 38.14 120.04
N LEU A 273 -106.17 37.03 120.18
CA LEU A 273 -106.05 36.28 121.43
C LEU A 273 -105.48 37.14 122.57
N SER A 274 -104.51 38.01 122.26
CA SER A 274 -103.94 38.96 123.24
C SER A 274 -104.98 39.97 123.73
N ASN A 275 -105.84 40.47 122.83
CA ASN A 275 -106.94 41.37 123.20
C ASN A 275 -108.04 40.67 124.00
N GLU A 276 -108.39 39.43 123.64
CA GLU A 276 -109.32 38.60 124.42
C GLU A 276 -108.76 38.32 125.83
N LEU A 277 -107.47 38.01 125.93
CA LEU A 277 -106.79 37.83 127.22
C LEU A 277 -106.87 39.11 128.06
N LYS A 278 -106.70 40.28 127.43
CA LYS A 278 -106.77 41.58 128.10
C LYS A 278 -108.17 41.85 128.67
N LEU A 279 -109.22 41.58 127.90
CA LEU A 279 -110.62 41.68 128.35
C LEU A 279 -110.92 40.70 129.50
N ASN A 280 -110.43 39.46 129.41
CA ASN A 280 -110.57 38.47 130.47
C ASN A 280 -109.84 38.90 131.77
N VAL A 281 -108.69 39.58 131.67
CA VAL A 281 -107.97 40.16 132.81
C VAL A 281 -108.77 41.29 133.46
N GLU A 282 -109.43 42.15 132.67
CA GLU A 282 -110.33 43.19 133.18
C GLU A 282 -111.58 42.61 133.86
N GLU A 283 -112.13 41.51 133.32
CA GLU A 283 -113.26 40.81 133.91
C GLU A 283 -112.88 40.07 135.21
N LEU A 284 -111.68 39.46 135.27
CA LEU A 284 -111.09 38.92 136.49
C LEU A 284 -110.88 40.01 137.55
N ALA A 285 -110.42 41.21 137.17
CA ALA A 285 -110.28 42.33 138.09
C ALA A 285 -111.64 42.79 138.66
N ARG A 286 -112.70 42.79 137.84
CA ARG A 286 -114.07 43.11 138.28
C ARG A 286 -114.64 42.07 139.26
N LEU A 287 -114.42 40.78 139.00
CA LEU A 287 -114.80 39.68 139.88
C LEU A 287 -113.98 39.67 141.19
N SER A 288 -112.70 40.08 141.14
CA SER A 288 -111.83 40.18 142.31
C SER A 288 -112.28 41.24 143.33
N VAL A 289 -112.91 42.34 142.90
CA VAL A 289 -113.46 43.37 143.80
C VAL A 289 -114.75 42.92 144.47
N GLN A 290 -115.58 42.09 143.80
CA GLN A 290 -116.79 41.50 144.39
C GLN A 290 -116.47 40.38 145.41
N LEU A 291 -115.31 39.75 145.33
CA LEU A 291 -114.85 38.71 146.27
C LEU A 291 -114.31 39.28 147.60
N GLN A 292 -113.97 40.57 147.66
CA GLN A 292 -113.40 41.21 148.86
C GLN A 292 -114.46 41.50 149.94
N ASP A 293 -115.75 41.65 149.57
CA ASP A 293 -116.84 41.98 150.50
C ASP A 293 -117.37 40.76 151.28
N THR A 294 -116.97 39.55 150.90
CA THR A 294 -117.43 38.28 151.52
C THR A 294 -116.37 37.55 152.34
N LYS A 295 -115.17 38.13 152.48
CA LYS A 295 -113.99 37.50 153.14
C LYS A 295 -113.56 38.16 154.46
N VAL A 296 -114.49 38.81 155.17
CA VAL A 296 -114.39 39.17 156.61
C VAL A 296 -114.73 37.96 157.52
N ARG A 297 -114.81 36.74 156.97
CA ARG A 297 -114.98 35.51 157.75
C ARG A 297 -114.11 34.38 157.18
N ALA A 298 -113.28 33.82 158.06
CA ALA A 298 -112.54 32.56 158.00
C ALA A 298 -111.01 32.68 157.78
N ASP A 299 -110.30 32.38 158.88
CA ASP A 299 -108.87 32.44 159.15
C ASP A 299 -108.05 31.26 158.59
N GLU A 300 -106.72 31.43 158.71
CA GLU A 300 -105.65 30.42 158.96
C GLU A 300 -105.43 29.24 157.99
N ALA A 301 -104.21 29.19 157.41
CA ALA A 301 -103.32 28.03 157.21
C ALA A 301 -102.36 28.32 156.04
N ASP A 302 -101.21 28.93 156.31
CA ASP A 302 -99.91 28.25 156.44
C ASP A 302 -99.30 27.83 155.09
N ARG A 303 -98.31 28.58 154.61
CA ARG A 303 -96.88 28.39 154.93
C ARG A 303 -96.33 27.07 154.42
N ILE A 304 -95.39 27.24 153.48
CA ILE A 304 -94.28 26.34 153.11
C ILE A 304 -94.59 25.30 152.03
N LYS A 305 -94.04 25.55 150.83
CA LYS A 305 -93.19 24.56 150.15
C LYS A 305 -92.30 25.19 149.06
N SER A 306 -91.39 26.04 149.53
CA SER A 306 -90.15 26.37 148.82
C SER A 306 -89.18 25.19 148.99
N GLU A 307 -88.77 24.51 147.91
CA GLU A 307 -87.55 23.67 147.77
C GLU A 307 -87.67 22.79 146.51
N LEU A 308 -87.18 23.23 145.34
CA LEU A 308 -86.53 22.35 144.34
C LEU A 308 -85.84 23.12 143.19
N GLU A 309 -85.02 24.11 143.53
CA GLU A 309 -84.05 24.73 142.60
C GLU A 309 -82.63 24.47 143.11
N GLN A 310 -82.05 23.32 142.77
CA GLN A 310 -80.59 23.11 142.70
C GLN A 310 -80.30 21.65 142.32
N LEU A 311 -79.83 21.40 141.09
CA LEU A 311 -78.74 20.46 140.77
C LEU A 311 -78.51 20.46 139.25
N GLN A 312 -77.90 21.56 138.83
CA GLN A 312 -77.44 21.87 137.48
C GLN A 312 -75.91 21.92 137.53
N LYS A 313 -75.21 20.78 137.70
CA LYS A 313 -73.73 20.80 137.79
C LYS A 313 -72.97 19.48 137.58
N GLU A 314 -73.25 18.68 136.55
CA GLU A 314 -72.43 17.48 136.22
C GLU A 314 -72.06 17.32 134.73
N ASP A 315 -72.39 18.26 133.83
CA ASP A 315 -72.28 18.07 132.36
C ASP A 315 -70.88 18.39 131.73
N SER A 316 -69.81 18.52 132.52
CA SER A 316 -68.53 19.06 132.03
C SER A 316 -67.40 18.05 131.71
N GLU A 317 -67.62 16.73 131.80
CA GLU A 317 -66.52 15.75 131.77
C GLU A 317 -66.35 14.93 130.46
N LEU A 318 -67.16 15.15 129.40
CA LEU A 318 -67.09 14.30 128.19
C LEU A 318 -66.17 14.79 127.05
N LYS A 319 -65.59 15.99 127.15
CA LYS A 319 -64.88 16.64 126.02
C LYS A 319 -63.40 16.26 125.87
N GLU A 320 -62.80 15.61 126.87
CA GLU A 320 -61.34 15.45 126.99
C GLU A 320 -60.77 14.11 126.46
N LYS A 321 -61.62 13.21 125.94
CA LYS A 321 -61.22 11.88 125.46
C LYS A 321 -61.15 11.72 123.93
N PHE A 322 -61.67 12.69 123.16
CA PHE A 322 -61.70 12.63 121.70
C PHE A 322 -60.37 13.06 121.05
N ASP A 323 -59.66 14.02 121.66
CA ASP A 323 -58.47 14.62 121.05
C ASP A 323 -57.20 13.76 121.15
N ARG A 324 -57.20 12.72 122.00
CA ARG A 324 -56.02 11.83 122.20
C ARG A 324 -55.90 10.70 121.18
N THR A 325 -56.94 10.38 120.41
CA THR A 325 -56.96 9.20 119.51
C THR A 325 -56.62 9.51 118.05
N MET A 326 -56.56 10.79 117.65
CA MET A 326 -56.23 11.18 116.27
C MET A 326 -54.72 11.36 116.02
N ALA A 327 -53.94 11.71 117.05
CA ALA A 327 -52.51 12.00 116.91
C ALA A 327 -51.63 10.74 116.70
N GLU A 328 -52.03 9.58 117.22
CA GLU A 328 -51.24 8.33 117.11
C GLU A 328 -51.37 7.62 115.74
N LYS A 329 -52.30 8.05 114.87
CA LYS A 329 -52.48 7.46 113.52
C LYS A 329 -51.74 8.20 112.40
N GLU A 330 -51.22 9.39 112.65
CA GLU A 330 -50.55 10.22 111.63
C GLU A 330 -49.04 9.96 111.54
N GLU A 331 -48.41 9.52 112.63
CA GLU A 331 -46.95 9.28 112.71
C GLU A 331 -46.50 7.94 112.08
N LEU A 332 -47.35 6.91 112.08
CA LEU A 332 -47.09 5.61 111.45
C LEU A 332 -47.25 5.63 109.91
N ALA A 333 -48.08 6.53 109.37
CA ALA A 333 -48.30 6.66 107.92
C ALA A 333 -47.16 7.45 107.22
N SER A 334 -46.44 8.31 107.94
CA SER A 334 -45.39 9.17 107.37
C SER A 334 -44.08 8.40 107.08
N ASN A 335 -43.71 7.45 107.95
CA ASN A 335 -42.46 6.68 107.79
C ASN A 335 -42.53 5.59 106.70
N GLU A 336 -43.69 4.96 106.47
CA GLU A 336 -43.86 3.97 105.39
C GLU A 336 -43.87 4.64 104.00
N VAL A 337 -44.40 5.86 103.88
CA VAL A 337 -44.40 6.64 102.64
C VAL A 337 -42.99 7.13 102.26
N ALA A 338 -42.17 7.51 103.25
CA ALA A 338 -40.79 7.94 103.01
C ALA A 338 -39.89 6.78 102.52
N GLU A 339 -40.02 5.58 103.09
CA GLU A 339 -39.24 4.41 102.67
C GLU A 339 -39.67 3.89 101.28
N ALA A 340 -40.98 3.96 100.97
CA ALA A 340 -41.50 3.64 99.64
C ALA A 340 -41.03 4.63 98.57
N MET A 341 -41.01 5.94 98.86
CA MET A 341 -40.51 6.96 97.93
C MET A 341 -39.02 6.81 97.62
N GLN A 342 -38.20 6.36 98.58
CA GLN A 342 -36.77 6.13 98.35
C GLN A 342 -36.51 4.90 97.47
N LYS A 343 -37.29 3.82 97.63
CA LYS A 343 -37.24 2.65 96.73
C LYS A 343 -37.70 3.00 95.31
N VAL A 344 -38.75 3.81 95.16
CA VAL A 344 -39.22 4.31 93.86
C VAL A 344 -38.15 5.15 93.16
N ARG A 345 -37.48 6.08 93.86
CA ARG A 345 -36.37 6.87 93.24
C ARG A 345 -35.22 5.98 92.76
N SER A 346 -34.80 4.98 93.55
CA SER A 346 -33.74 4.06 93.13
C SER A 346 -34.15 3.16 91.95
N ALA A 347 -35.44 2.80 91.85
CA ALA A 347 -36.00 2.06 90.71
C ALA A 347 -36.11 2.93 89.45
N GLU A 348 -36.45 4.22 89.59
CA GLU A 348 -36.51 5.18 88.48
C GLU A 348 -35.10 5.49 87.93
N GLU A 349 -34.09 5.64 88.80
CA GLU A 349 -32.70 5.84 88.39
C GLU A 349 -32.12 4.63 87.65
N THR A 350 -32.43 3.42 88.11
CA THR A 350 -32.01 2.18 87.42
C THR A 350 -32.77 1.97 86.11
N LYS A 351 -34.05 2.30 86.04
CA LYS A 351 -34.84 2.31 84.79
C LYS A 351 -34.27 3.29 83.77
N LEU A 352 -33.97 4.52 84.16
CA LEU A 352 -33.32 5.53 83.30
C LEU A 352 -31.94 5.07 82.81
N ALA A 353 -31.17 4.40 83.66
CA ALA A 353 -29.88 3.81 83.27
C ALA A 353 -30.06 2.69 82.23
N VAL A 354 -31.05 1.82 82.41
CA VAL A 354 -31.38 0.74 81.45
C VAL A 354 -31.90 1.31 80.12
N GLU A 355 -32.76 2.33 80.16
CA GLU A 355 -33.26 3.01 78.96
C GLU A 355 -32.13 3.66 78.16
N LYS A 356 -31.16 4.29 78.85
CA LYS A 356 -29.98 4.87 78.21
C LYS A 356 -29.09 3.81 77.54
N VAL A 357 -28.90 2.66 78.17
CA VAL A 357 -28.15 1.53 77.59
C VAL A 357 -28.92 0.90 76.41
N MET A 358 -30.25 0.78 76.51
CA MET A 358 -31.08 0.33 75.39
C MET A 358 -30.98 1.26 74.19
N GLU A 359 -30.97 2.58 74.42
CA GLU A 359 -30.86 3.56 73.35
C GLU A 359 -29.47 3.54 72.70
N GLN A 360 -28.40 3.35 73.49
CA GLN A 360 -27.05 3.13 72.97
C GLN A 360 -26.97 1.85 72.12
N LEU A 361 -27.51 0.73 72.59
CA LEU A 361 -27.52 -0.53 71.83
C LEU A 361 -28.35 -0.42 70.54
N LYS A 362 -29.46 0.33 70.54
CA LYS A 362 -30.23 0.61 69.32
C LYS A 362 -29.43 1.44 68.32
N SER A 363 -28.71 2.46 68.79
CA SER A 363 -27.83 3.28 67.95
C SER A 363 -26.71 2.44 67.33
N GLU A 364 -26.03 1.60 68.11
CA GLU A 364 -24.99 0.70 67.63
C GLU A 364 -25.54 -0.35 66.65
N LEU A 365 -26.73 -0.89 66.91
CA LEU A 365 -27.39 -1.82 65.98
C LEU A 365 -27.71 -1.12 64.66
N ALA A 366 -28.23 0.11 64.69
CA ALA A 366 -28.51 0.88 63.48
C ALA A 366 -27.23 1.22 62.69
N GLU A 367 -26.12 1.48 63.39
CA GLU A 367 -24.81 1.71 62.78
C GLU A 367 -24.25 0.44 62.14
N LYS A 368 -24.33 -0.71 62.82
CA LYS A 368 -23.95 -2.01 62.23
C LYS A 368 -24.84 -2.40 61.06
N GLN A 369 -26.13 -2.10 61.10
CA GLN A 369 -27.03 -2.30 59.96
C GLN A 369 -26.58 -1.47 58.74
N ARG A 370 -26.20 -0.20 58.96
CA ARG A 370 -25.66 0.69 57.91
C ARG A 370 -24.35 0.17 57.33
N GLU A 371 -23.44 -0.30 58.19
CA GLU A 371 -22.16 -0.88 57.79
C GLU A 371 -22.37 -2.15 56.94
N VAL A 372 -23.30 -3.03 57.33
CA VAL A 372 -23.66 -4.22 56.55
C VAL A 372 -24.25 -3.86 55.18
N THR A 373 -25.13 -2.86 55.10
CA THR A 373 -25.63 -2.38 53.79
C THR A 373 -24.53 -1.77 52.93
N SER A 374 -23.59 -1.04 53.52
CA SER A 374 -22.43 -0.48 52.81
C SER A 374 -21.53 -1.59 52.25
N LEU A 375 -21.22 -2.60 53.06
CA LEU A 375 -20.42 -3.75 52.61
C LEU A 375 -21.11 -4.54 51.49
N ARG A 376 -22.43 -4.74 51.56
CA ARG A 376 -23.21 -5.38 50.49
C ARG A 376 -23.19 -4.58 49.20
N LEU A 377 -23.22 -3.24 49.29
CA LEU A 377 -23.10 -2.38 48.11
C LEU A 377 -21.70 -2.48 47.49
N ILE A 378 -20.66 -2.49 48.32
CA ILE A 378 -19.27 -2.68 47.88
C ILE A 378 -19.10 -4.05 47.22
N GLU A 379 -19.67 -5.12 47.79
CA GLU A 379 -19.65 -6.46 47.23
C GLU A 379 -20.37 -6.52 45.88
N ALA A 380 -21.56 -5.92 45.77
CA ALA A 380 -22.29 -5.83 44.51
C ALA A 380 -21.47 -5.09 43.44
N ASN A 381 -20.83 -3.98 43.81
CA ASN A 381 -19.99 -3.21 42.89
C ASN A 381 -18.74 -4.00 42.46
N ALA A 382 -18.10 -4.70 43.40
CA ALA A 382 -16.96 -5.58 43.10
C ALA A 382 -17.36 -6.72 42.15
N ASN A 383 -18.55 -7.30 42.32
CA ASN A 383 -19.06 -8.34 41.41
C ASN A 383 -19.32 -7.80 40.00
N VAL A 384 -19.81 -6.56 39.86
CA VAL A 384 -19.94 -5.88 38.56
C VAL A 384 -18.56 -5.69 37.93
N MET A 385 -17.58 -5.17 38.67
CA MET A 385 -16.22 -4.99 38.15
C MET A 385 -15.57 -6.32 37.72
N VAL A 386 -15.78 -7.40 38.48
CA VAL A 386 -15.31 -8.75 38.11
C VAL A 386 -16.00 -9.25 36.85
N SER A 387 -17.29 -8.99 36.68
CA SER A 387 -18.03 -9.34 35.46
C SER A 387 -17.52 -8.57 34.24
N GLU A 388 -17.30 -7.26 34.37
CA GLU A 388 -16.71 -6.43 33.32
C GLU A 388 -15.29 -6.88 32.95
N ALA A 389 -14.49 -7.23 33.96
CA ALA A 389 -13.14 -7.75 33.74
C ALA A 389 -13.18 -9.08 32.96
N LYS A 390 -14.10 -9.99 33.29
CA LYS A 390 -14.31 -11.23 32.54
C LYS A 390 -14.71 -10.95 31.09
N GLN A 391 -15.68 -10.05 30.87
CA GLN A 391 -16.12 -9.69 29.53
C GLN A 391 -14.98 -9.09 28.69
N LYS A 392 -14.12 -8.27 29.29
CA LYS A 392 -12.92 -7.75 28.62
C LYS A 392 -11.93 -8.85 28.27
N ILE A 393 -11.67 -9.78 29.19
CA ILE A 393 -10.80 -10.93 28.95
C ILE A 393 -11.33 -11.79 27.80
N ASP A 394 -12.64 -12.06 27.76
CA ASP A 394 -13.26 -12.83 26.68
C ASP A 394 -13.11 -12.12 25.33
N LEU A 395 -13.34 -10.81 25.29
CA LEU A 395 -13.12 -10.01 24.09
C LEU A 395 -11.65 -10.00 23.63
N PHE A 396 -10.70 -9.91 24.58
CA PHE A 396 -9.27 -10.02 24.28
C PHE A 396 -8.93 -11.38 23.66
N ASN A 397 -9.47 -12.47 24.21
CA ASN A 397 -9.26 -13.81 23.68
C ASN A 397 -9.84 -13.97 22.26
N GLU A 398 -11.02 -13.40 21.98
CA GLU A 398 -11.61 -13.39 20.63
C GLU A 398 -10.73 -12.62 19.64
N LEU A 399 -10.27 -11.42 20.02
CA LEU A 399 -9.39 -10.60 19.20
C LEU A 399 -8.05 -11.30 18.94
N GLU A 400 -7.49 -11.99 19.94
CA GLU A 400 -6.26 -12.76 19.79
C GLU A 400 -6.45 -13.95 18.83
N GLN A 401 -7.57 -14.67 18.92
CA GLN A 401 -7.90 -15.73 17.97
C GLN A 401 -8.07 -15.20 16.54
N ASP A 402 -8.73 -14.05 16.37
CA ASP A 402 -8.93 -13.44 15.06
C ASP A 402 -7.62 -12.93 14.47
N TRP A 403 -6.73 -12.40 15.31
CA TRP A 403 -5.37 -12.04 14.91
C TRP A 403 -4.57 -13.27 14.48
N GLN A 404 -4.62 -14.37 15.24
CA GLN A 404 -3.97 -15.63 14.88
C GLN A 404 -4.51 -16.19 13.55
N LYS A 405 -5.83 -16.18 13.34
CA LYS A 405 -6.44 -16.58 12.06
C LYS A 405 -5.98 -15.69 10.90
N LYS A 406 -5.88 -14.38 11.13
CA LYS A 406 -5.40 -13.44 10.11
C LYS A 406 -3.93 -13.68 9.78
N GLN A 407 -3.10 -13.95 10.79
CA GLN A 407 -1.70 -14.31 10.61
C GLN A 407 -1.58 -15.60 9.79
N LEU A 408 -2.37 -16.63 10.11
CA LEU A 408 -2.39 -17.88 9.36
C LEU A 408 -2.76 -17.66 7.89
N ARG A 409 -3.81 -16.88 7.60
CA ARG A 409 -4.20 -16.53 6.22
C ARG A 409 -3.10 -15.79 5.46
N LEU A 410 -2.34 -14.92 6.13
CA LEU A 410 -1.21 -14.23 5.52
C LEU A 410 -0.06 -15.20 5.21
N CYS A 411 0.24 -16.14 6.12
CA CYS A 411 1.23 -17.19 5.87
C CYS A 411 0.81 -18.08 4.68
N GLU A 412 -0.44 -18.55 4.66
CA GLU A 412 -0.99 -19.31 3.52
C GLU A 412 -0.87 -18.52 2.21
N LYS A 413 -1.12 -17.20 2.25
CA LYS A 413 -1.00 -16.36 1.05
C LYS A 413 0.44 -16.17 0.58
N ILE A 414 1.38 -16.06 1.52
CA ILE A 414 2.81 -16.01 1.21
C ILE A 414 3.26 -17.33 0.57
N ASP A 415 2.80 -18.47 1.11
CA ASP A 415 3.13 -19.79 0.55
C ASP A 415 2.56 -19.96 -0.87
N GLU A 416 1.31 -19.55 -1.10
CA GLU A 416 0.70 -19.52 -2.45
C GLU A 416 1.53 -18.69 -3.43
N LEU A 417 1.86 -17.44 -3.07
CA LEU A 417 2.63 -16.54 -3.93
C LEU A 417 4.06 -17.06 -4.16
N THR A 418 4.66 -17.73 -3.16
CA THR A 418 5.98 -18.35 -3.30
C THR A 418 5.93 -19.49 -4.30
N ILE A 419 4.88 -20.33 -4.26
CA ILE A 419 4.67 -21.40 -5.24
C ILE A 419 4.45 -20.82 -6.64
N GLU A 420 3.62 -19.78 -6.78
CA GLU A 420 3.37 -19.11 -8.06
C GLU A 420 4.65 -18.50 -8.64
N LEU A 421 5.47 -17.86 -7.81
CA LEU A 421 6.75 -17.28 -8.20
C LEU A 421 7.72 -18.37 -8.69
N GLU A 422 7.83 -19.48 -7.96
CA GLU A 422 8.71 -20.59 -8.34
C GLU A 422 8.22 -21.26 -9.64
N GLN A 423 6.90 -21.39 -9.84
CA GLN A 423 6.34 -21.85 -11.10
C GLN A 423 6.62 -20.90 -12.26
N ALA A 424 6.48 -19.59 -12.06
CA ALA A 424 6.79 -18.58 -13.07
C ALA A 424 8.27 -18.60 -13.45
N LYS A 425 9.16 -18.71 -12.46
CA LYS A 425 10.61 -18.84 -12.65
C LYS A 425 10.99 -20.12 -13.40
N ASN A 426 10.35 -21.25 -13.07
CA ASN A 426 10.57 -22.50 -13.79
C ASN A 426 10.07 -22.42 -15.25
N ARG A 427 8.97 -21.70 -15.52
CA ARG A 427 8.49 -21.47 -16.89
C ARG A 427 9.47 -20.62 -17.69
N THR A 428 9.92 -19.48 -17.17
CA THR A 428 10.87 -18.61 -17.87
C THR A 428 12.21 -19.31 -18.10
N GLN A 429 12.77 -19.99 -17.09
CA GLN A 429 13.99 -20.76 -17.27
C GLN A 429 13.81 -21.90 -18.28
N SER A 430 12.67 -22.61 -18.27
CA SER A 430 12.41 -23.65 -19.25
C SER A 430 12.26 -23.09 -20.67
N GLU A 431 11.63 -21.93 -20.84
CA GLU A 431 11.47 -21.27 -22.14
C GLU A 431 12.81 -20.78 -22.69
N GLU A 432 13.64 -20.15 -21.86
CA GLU A 432 15.00 -19.72 -22.19
C GLU A 432 15.88 -20.91 -22.57
N VAL A 433 15.88 -21.98 -21.76
CA VAL A 433 16.62 -23.21 -22.05
C VAL A 433 16.13 -23.85 -23.35
N ASN A 434 14.82 -23.86 -23.60
CA ASN A 434 14.27 -24.40 -24.85
C ASN A 434 14.57 -23.52 -26.07
N SER A 435 14.71 -22.19 -25.89
CA SER A 435 15.16 -21.27 -26.94
C SER A 435 16.63 -21.52 -27.28
N LEU A 436 17.49 -21.57 -26.26
CA LEU A 436 18.92 -21.88 -26.42
C LEU A 436 19.13 -23.25 -27.05
N LYS A 437 18.34 -24.27 -26.67
CA LYS A 437 18.38 -25.58 -27.32
C LYS A 437 17.99 -25.51 -28.81
N ARG A 438 17.00 -24.70 -29.19
CA ARG A 438 16.61 -24.50 -30.59
C ARG A 438 17.70 -23.78 -31.39
N GLU A 439 18.28 -22.73 -30.83
CA GLU A 439 19.41 -22.00 -31.43
C GLU A 439 20.64 -22.90 -31.60
N LEU A 440 20.95 -23.71 -30.58
CA LEU A 440 22.05 -24.67 -30.62
C LEU A 440 21.79 -25.76 -31.68
N ALA A 441 20.56 -26.27 -31.79
CA ALA A 441 20.19 -27.23 -32.84
C ALA A 441 20.31 -26.63 -34.24
N PHE A 442 19.86 -25.39 -34.43
CA PHE A 442 20.02 -24.65 -35.69
C PHE A 442 21.49 -24.45 -36.05
N THR A 443 22.30 -24.01 -35.09
CA THR A 443 23.74 -23.80 -35.26
C THR A 443 24.44 -25.12 -35.61
N ASN A 444 24.10 -26.21 -34.92
CA ASN A 444 24.62 -27.54 -35.23
C ASN A 444 24.20 -28.01 -36.64
N SER A 445 22.99 -27.66 -37.10
CA SER A 445 22.56 -27.94 -38.47
C SER A 445 23.37 -27.15 -39.50
N ILE A 446 23.64 -25.86 -39.25
CA ILE A 446 24.50 -25.04 -40.10
C ILE A 446 25.91 -25.61 -40.14
N ILE A 447 26.48 -25.98 -38.99
CA ILE A 447 27.81 -26.59 -38.90
C ILE A 447 27.84 -27.90 -39.69
N ALA A 448 26.82 -28.76 -39.55
CA ALA A 448 26.73 -29.99 -40.33
C ALA A 448 26.66 -29.72 -41.84
N ASP A 449 25.90 -28.71 -42.29
CA ASP A 449 25.85 -28.31 -43.69
C ASP A 449 27.16 -27.72 -44.20
N GLN A 450 27.83 -26.89 -43.39
CA GLN A 450 29.14 -26.36 -43.70
C GLN A 450 30.17 -27.48 -43.81
N ARG A 451 30.18 -28.45 -42.89
CA ARG A 451 31.04 -29.65 -42.96
C ARG A 451 30.76 -30.47 -44.21
N ARG A 452 29.49 -30.68 -44.59
CA ARG A 452 29.13 -31.35 -45.84
C ARG A 452 29.63 -30.59 -47.06
N LYS A 453 29.54 -29.25 -47.04
CA LYS A 453 30.02 -28.40 -48.13
C LYS A 453 31.55 -28.39 -48.20
N GLU A 454 32.24 -28.36 -47.06
CA GLU A 454 33.69 -28.50 -46.98
C GLU A 454 34.16 -29.83 -47.56
N VAL A 455 33.51 -30.94 -47.18
CA VAL A 455 33.82 -32.27 -47.74
C VAL A 455 33.58 -32.29 -49.25
N LYS A 456 32.44 -31.79 -49.74
CA LYS A 456 32.18 -31.70 -51.19
C LYS A 456 33.21 -30.86 -51.92
N LEU A 457 33.59 -29.70 -51.37
CA LEU A 457 34.62 -28.85 -51.95
C LEU A 457 35.99 -29.52 -51.91
N GLN A 458 36.31 -30.27 -50.86
CA GLN A 458 37.54 -31.07 -50.78
C GLN A 458 37.55 -32.19 -51.82
N GLU A 459 36.43 -32.91 -51.99
CA GLU A 459 36.24 -33.92 -53.03
C GLU A 459 36.34 -33.32 -54.44
N GLU A 460 35.74 -32.14 -54.69
CA GLU A 460 35.89 -31.40 -55.95
C GLU A 460 37.33 -30.96 -56.20
N ILE A 461 38.02 -30.45 -55.18
CA ILE A 461 39.44 -30.08 -55.27
C ILE A 461 40.29 -31.31 -55.53
N GLU A 462 40.00 -32.44 -54.90
CA GLU A 462 40.71 -33.70 -55.11
C GLU A 462 40.44 -34.28 -56.51
N ALA A 463 39.20 -34.22 -56.98
CA ALA A 463 38.83 -34.55 -58.35
C ALA A 463 39.56 -33.66 -59.36
N LEU A 464 39.60 -32.34 -59.14
CA LEU A 464 40.32 -31.38 -59.99
C LEU A 464 41.85 -31.56 -59.92
N LYS A 465 42.40 -31.99 -58.78
CA LYS A 465 43.83 -32.35 -58.65
C LYS A 465 44.17 -33.66 -59.34
N ASN A 466 43.22 -34.60 -59.42
CA ASN A 466 43.37 -35.87 -60.14
C ASN A 466 43.03 -35.76 -61.64
N PHE A 467 42.60 -34.59 -62.12
CA PHE A 467 42.46 -34.31 -63.55
C PHE A 467 43.84 -34.12 -64.18
N SER A 468 44.32 -35.16 -64.85
CA SER A 468 45.49 -35.11 -65.73
C SER A 468 45.26 -34.10 -66.88
N ALA A 469 46.29 -33.33 -67.22
CA ALA A 469 46.29 -32.23 -68.19
C ALA A 469 46.14 -32.65 -69.66
N ASP A 470 45.52 -33.80 -69.94
CA ASP A 470 45.30 -34.35 -71.30
C ASP A 470 43.82 -34.69 -71.51
N SER A 471 42.96 -33.69 -71.60
CA SER A 471 41.67 -33.77 -72.32
C SER A 471 41.01 -32.39 -72.42
N VAL A 472 41.66 -31.49 -73.14
CA VAL A 472 41.01 -30.26 -73.60
C VAL A 472 40.07 -30.62 -74.76
N ASN A 473 38.77 -30.73 -74.48
CA ASN A 473 37.72 -30.46 -75.46
C ASN A 473 36.36 -30.26 -74.77
N LEU A 474 36.11 -29.03 -74.34
CA LEU A 474 34.76 -28.55 -74.03
C LEU A 474 34.47 -27.34 -74.93
N PRO A 475 33.42 -27.36 -75.76
CA PRO A 475 32.90 -26.15 -76.38
C PRO A 475 32.10 -25.38 -75.31
N LEU A 476 32.74 -24.35 -74.76
CA LEU A 476 32.08 -23.36 -73.91
C LEU A 476 31.12 -22.52 -74.77
N LYS A 477 29.81 -22.76 -74.62
CA LYS A 477 28.76 -21.78 -74.94
C LYS A 477 28.19 -21.25 -73.63
N PRO A 478 28.35 -19.95 -73.31
CA PRO A 478 27.63 -19.35 -72.19
C PRO A 478 26.19 -19.07 -72.64
N ALA A 479 25.23 -19.84 -72.16
CA ALA A 479 23.82 -19.50 -72.29
C ALA A 479 23.48 -18.45 -71.23
N ASN A 480 23.65 -17.17 -71.58
CA ASN A 480 23.09 -16.07 -70.81
C ASN A 480 21.58 -16.03 -71.09
N ARG A 481 20.80 -16.75 -70.28
CA ARG A 481 19.33 -16.75 -70.36
C ARG A 481 18.85 -15.80 -69.27
N GLU A 482 18.57 -14.55 -69.65
CA GLU A 482 17.82 -13.63 -68.80
C GLU A 482 16.48 -14.28 -68.44
N VAL A 483 16.37 -14.73 -67.19
CA VAL A 483 15.12 -15.27 -66.66
C VAL A 483 14.21 -14.08 -66.39
N LYS A 484 13.20 -13.90 -67.24
CA LYS A 484 12.15 -12.90 -67.02
C LYS A 484 11.50 -13.15 -65.65
N PRO A 485 11.27 -12.13 -64.80
CA PRO A 485 10.65 -12.31 -63.49
C PRO A 485 9.32 -13.05 -63.62
N ARG A 486 9.14 -14.11 -62.81
CA ARG A 486 7.90 -14.89 -62.76
C ARG A 486 6.81 -14.07 -62.10
N MET A 487 5.65 -13.99 -62.72
CA MET A 487 4.52 -13.23 -62.18
C MET A 487 3.85 -14.06 -61.10
N TYR A 488 3.58 -13.50 -59.93
CA TYR A 488 2.95 -14.18 -58.81
C TYR A 488 1.70 -13.42 -58.42
N CYS A 489 0.56 -14.11 -58.36
CA CYS A 489 -0.66 -13.58 -57.77
C CYS A 489 -0.70 -13.96 -56.29
N ASP A 490 -0.55 -12.97 -55.42
CA ASP A 490 -0.65 -13.11 -53.96
C ASP A 490 -2.07 -13.37 -53.43
N ILE A 491 -3.11 -13.08 -54.23
CA ILE A 491 -4.52 -13.33 -53.86
C ILE A 491 -4.89 -14.82 -53.98
N CYS A 492 -4.32 -15.54 -54.96
CA CYS A 492 -4.63 -16.96 -55.17
C CYS A 492 -3.42 -17.90 -55.03
N GLU A 493 -2.24 -17.35 -54.73
CA GLU A 493 -0.97 -18.04 -54.50
C GLU A 493 -0.50 -18.90 -55.69
N THR A 494 -0.89 -18.53 -56.92
CA THR A 494 -0.46 -19.23 -58.15
C THR A 494 0.55 -18.39 -58.94
N PHE A 495 1.53 -19.08 -59.53
CA PHE A 495 2.57 -18.46 -60.35
C PHE A 495 2.20 -18.52 -61.84
N ASP A 496 2.54 -17.44 -62.55
CA ASP A 496 2.56 -17.26 -64.01
C ASP A 496 1.20 -17.37 -64.74
N GLN A 497 0.07 -17.35 -64.01
CA GLN A 497 -1.27 -17.43 -64.63
C GLN A 497 -1.92 -16.06 -64.89
N HIS A 498 -1.88 -15.16 -63.90
CA HIS A 498 -2.38 -13.79 -63.98
C HIS A 498 -1.59 -12.91 -63.00
N GLU A 499 -1.62 -11.60 -63.21
CA GLU A 499 -1.12 -10.62 -62.24
C GLU A 499 -2.17 -10.40 -61.14
N THR A 500 -1.75 -9.94 -59.96
CA THR A 500 -2.64 -9.74 -58.80
C THR A 500 -3.91 -8.95 -59.14
N GLU A 501 -3.81 -7.93 -59.99
CA GLU A 501 -4.93 -7.06 -60.36
C GLU A 501 -6.03 -7.75 -61.20
N ASP A 502 -5.68 -8.83 -61.92
CA ASP A 502 -6.59 -9.60 -62.78
C ASP A 502 -7.07 -10.89 -62.13
N CYS A 503 -6.89 -11.04 -60.82
CA CYS A 503 -7.24 -12.27 -60.11
C CYS A 503 -8.77 -12.48 -60.11
N PRO A 504 -9.30 -13.59 -60.68
CA PRO A 504 -10.74 -13.85 -60.70
C PRO A 504 -11.34 -14.03 -59.29
N LYS A 505 -10.50 -14.25 -58.26
CA LYS A 505 -10.92 -14.30 -56.85
C LYS A 505 -11.09 -12.91 -56.23
N GLN A 506 -10.64 -11.85 -56.89
CA GLN A 506 -10.72 -10.47 -56.41
C GLN A 506 -12.17 -9.97 -56.41
N GLU A 507 -12.98 -10.31 -57.43
CA GLU A 507 -14.43 -9.96 -57.47
C GLU A 507 -15.28 -10.71 -56.41
N VAL A 508 -14.80 -11.84 -55.89
CA VAL A 508 -15.57 -12.65 -54.93
C VAL A 508 -15.38 -12.19 -53.47
N GLN A 509 -14.36 -11.36 -53.19
CA GLN A 509 -14.07 -10.90 -51.82
C GLN A 509 -14.87 -9.66 -51.39
N GLU A 510 -15.45 -8.89 -52.32
CA GLU A 510 -16.19 -7.66 -51.98
C GLU A 510 -17.62 -7.93 -51.44
N GLU A 511 -18.19 -9.12 -51.64
CA GLU A 511 -19.57 -9.43 -51.23
C GLU A 511 -19.73 -10.20 -49.90
N MET A 512 -18.65 -10.59 -49.21
CA MET A 512 -18.78 -11.27 -47.91
C MET A 512 -18.53 -10.35 -46.72
N VAL A 513 -19.56 -9.55 -46.41
CA VAL A 513 -19.77 -8.88 -45.13
C VAL A 513 -19.58 -9.88 -43.99
N ARG A 514 -18.41 -9.84 -43.33
CA ARG A 514 -18.17 -10.58 -42.09
C ARG A 514 -18.93 -9.93 -40.94
N THR A 515 -20.12 -10.45 -40.67
CA THR A 515 -20.85 -10.23 -39.41
C THR A 515 -20.09 -10.86 -38.24
N LYS A 516 -19.25 -10.08 -37.55
CA LYS A 516 -18.83 -10.38 -36.17
C LYS A 516 -19.86 -9.75 -35.22
N PRO A 517 -20.37 -10.46 -34.19
CA PRO A 517 -21.22 -9.83 -33.19
C PRO A 517 -20.37 -8.85 -32.36
N LYS A 518 -20.53 -7.55 -32.62
CA LYS A 518 -19.96 -6.50 -31.77
C LYS A 518 -20.65 -6.59 -30.40
N LYS A 519 -19.90 -6.94 -29.35
CA LYS A 519 -20.35 -6.63 -27.99
C LYS A 519 -20.54 -5.10 -27.91
N PRO A 520 -21.67 -4.61 -27.39
CA PRO A 520 -21.84 -3.17 -27.24
C PRO A 520 -20.73 -2.63 -26.32
N PRO A 521 -20.12 -1.49 -26.65
CA PRO A 521 -19.18 -0.85 -25.73
C PRO A 521 -19.87 -0.57 -24.39
N PRO A 522 -19.15 -0.67 -23.26
CA PRO A 522 -19.71 -0.32 -21.97
C PRO A 522 -20.30 1.11 -22.03
N PRO A 523 -21.45 1.36 -21.40
CA PRO A 523 -22.08 2.68 -21.42
C PRO A 523 -21.07 3.73 -20.95
N SER A 524 -21.03 4.85 -21.67
CA SER A 524 -20.16 5.99 -21.33
C SER A 524 -20.40 6.36 -19.87
N ARG A 525 -19.37 6.24 -19.04
CA ARG A 525 -19.44 6.73 -17.65
C ARG A 525 -19.53 8.25 -17.71
N GLU A 526 -20.59 8.78 -17.13
CA GLU A 526 -20.76 10.22 -16.97
C GLU A 526 -19.60 10.77 -16.13
N TYR A 527 -18.88 11.72 -16.70
CA TYR A 527 -17.74 12.41 -16.09
C TYR A 527 -18.11 13.87 -15.89
N CYS A 528 -17.78 14.39 -14.71
CA CYS A 528 -18.04 15.78 -14.38
C CYS A 528 -16.75 16.60 -14.47
N ASP A 529 -16.67 17.49 -15.46
CA ASP A 529 -15.54 18.43 -15.61
C ASP A 529 -15.43 19.45 -14.46
N TYR A 530 -16.46 19.63 -13.62
CA TYR A 530 -16.43 20.59 -12.52
C TYR A 530 -15.79 20.04 -11.23
N CYS A 531 -15.87 18.72 -11.00
CA CYS A 531 -15.29 18.09 -9.82
C CYS A 531 -14.32 16.95 -10.15
N GLU A 532 -14.05 16.72 -11.44
CA GLU A 532 -13.10 15.73 -11.96
C GLU A 532 -13.36 14.29 -11.47
N MET A 533 -14.64 13.94 -11.25
CA MET A 533 -15.05 12.63 -10.77
C MET A 533 -16.03 11.96 -11.74
N PHE A 534 -15.95 10.63 -11.80
CA PHE A 534 -16.89 9.79 -12.54
C PHE A 534 -18.12 9.46 -11.69
N GLY A 535 -19.31 9.48 -12.29
CA GLY A 535 -20.57 9.04 -11.66
C GLY A 535 -21.74 10.03 -11.76
N HIS A 536 -21.55 11.20 -12.37
CA HIS A 536 -22.59 12.16 -12.71
C HIS A 536 -22.09 13.07 -13.85
N ASP A 537 -23.00 13.66 -14.61
CA ASP A 537 -22.65 14.68 -15.61
C ASP A 537 -22.39 16.06 -14.97
N THR A 538 -21.87 16.99 -15.76
CA THR A 538 -21.59 18.37 -15.32
C THR A 538 -22.82 19.16 -14.88
N PHE A 539 -24.03 18.80 -15.33
CA PHE A 539 -25.28 19.49 -15.02
C PHE A 539 -25.91 19.02 -13.69
N ALA A 540 -25.67 17.77 -13.30
CA ALA A 540 -26.12 17.18 -12.04
C ALA A 540 -25.13 17.37 -10.88
N CYS A 541 -24.09 18.19 -11.07
CA CYS A 541 -23.06 18.39 -10.06
C CYS A 541 -23.52 19.31 -8.92
N ASN A 542 -23.60 18.76 -7.71
CA ASN A 542 -23.98 19.47 -6.48
C ASN A 542 -23.00 20.60 -6.07
N THR A 543 -21.83 20.71 -6.74
CA THR A 543 -20.89 21.81 -6.52
C THR A 543 -21.18 23.03 -7.40
N HIS A 544 -21.98 22.89 -8.46
CA HIS A 544 -22.31 23.95 -9.40
C HIS A 544 -23.25 25.01 -8.79
N ASP A 545 -24.16 24.60 -7.89
CA ASP A 545 -25.11 25.50 -7.23
C ASP A 545 -24.48 26.50 -6.25
N LYS A 546 -23.20 26.34 -5.89
CA LYS A 546 -22.50 27.27 -4.99
C LYS A 546 -21.84 28.45 -5.70
N LYS A 547 -21.78 28.48 -7.04
CA LYS A 547 -21.07 29.55 -7.80
C LYS A 547 -21.96 30.60 -8.44
N LYS A 548 -23.30 30.47 -8.41
CA LYS A 548 -24.22 31.48 -8.95
C LYS A 548 -24.83 32.33 -7.82
N LYS A 549 -24.06 33.28 -7.30
CA LYS A 549 -24.55 34.54 -6.69
C LYS A 549 -23.37 35.48 -6.48
N LYS A 550 -23.00 36.19 -7.54
CA LYS A 550 -22.38 37.52 -7.41
C LYS A 550 -23.30 38.47 -8.14
N ASP A 551 -24.22 39.06 -7.37
CA ASP A 551 -25.03 40.18 -7.80
C ASP A 551 -24.09 41.36 -8.10
N TYR A 552 -24.06 41.78 -9.36
CA TYR A 552 -23.58 43.09 -9.74
C TYR A 552 -24.81 43.99 -9.87
N THR A 553 -25.05 44.82 -8.86
CA THR A 553 -25.90 46.00 -8.97
C THR A 553 -24.99 47.23 -9.00
N TYR A 554 -25.17 48.01 -10.06
CA TYR A 554 -24.47 49.25 -10.41
C TYR A 554 -25.09 50.44 -9.66
#